data_AF-A0AAN7YCZ4-F1
#
_entry.id   AF-A0AAN7YCZ4-F1
#
_cell.length_a   1.000
_cell.length_b   1.000
_cell.length_c   1.000
_cell.angle_alpha   90.00
_cell.angle_beta   90.00
_cell.angle_gamma   90.00
#
_symmetry.space_group_name_H-M   'P 1'
#
loop_
_entity.id
_entity.type
_entity.pdbx_description
1 polymer ?
#
loop_
_entity_poly.entity_id
_entity_poly.type
_entity_poly.pdbx_seq_one_letter_code
_entity_poly.pdbx_strand_id
1 'polypeptide(L)'
;MMLTSGNVDEDAWAIRYFAEQAFPVIFVAHFYAKNMGLYGERVGCIHVVPYDANQAQRIPSQLKRLQRVEITPPSFGARVAAIILNDALLYQQWLQDLRMLFDRISDMRFRLRQQLESKQGTGTWKHLTDQKGKFCFSGLNHQQVKTLRERFIYTPRQMGALVPLAQ
;
A
#
# COMPACT_ATOMS: atom_id res chain seq x y z
N MET A 1 3.42 -3.93 -2.00
CA MET A 1 2.43 -2.93 -2.45
C MET A 1 1.20 -3.05 -1.57
N MET A 2 0.50 -1.96 -1.22
CA MET A 2 -0.79 -2.09 -0.55
C MET A 2 -1.85 -2.32 -1.62
N LEU A 3 -2.71 -3.32 -1.43
CA LEU A 3 -3.80 -3.58 -2.35
C LEU A 3 -4.88 -2.49 -2.21
N THR A 4 -5.30 -1.95 -3.35
CA THR A 4 -6.23 -0.82 -3.45
C THR A 4 -7.53 -1.19 -4.12
N SER A 5 -7.58 -2.30 -4.85
CA SER A 5 -8.76 -2.86 -5.54
C SER A 5 -9.23 -4.19 -4.94
N GLY A 6 -8.45 -4.79 -4.04
CA GLY A 6 -8.67 -6.15 -3.58
C GLY A 6 -8.30 -7.22 -4.61
N ASN A 7 -7.67 -6.83 -5.72
CA ASN A 7 -7.16 -7.71 -6.75
C ASN A 7 -5.66 -7.43 -6.99
N VAL A 8 -4.82 -8.46 -6.82
CA VAL A 8 -3.37 -8.36 -6.96
C VAL A 8 -2.92 -8.01 -8.37
N ASP A 9 -3.65 -8.46 -9.40
CA ASP A 9 -3.33 -8.23 -10.80
C ASP A 9 -3.69 -6.82 -11.24
N GLU A 10 -4.87 -6.33 -10.83
CA GLU A 10 -5.29 -4.96 -11.10
C GLU A 10 -4.34 -3.96 -10.45
N ASP A 11 -3.98 -4.19 -9.19
CA ASP A 11 -3.05 -3.30 -8.47
C ASP A 11 -1.64 -3.36 -9.07
N ALA A 12 -1.20 -4.50 -9.62
CA ALA A 12 0.10 -4.64 -10.28
C ALA A 12 0.14 -4.09 -11.71
N TRP A 13 -0.99 -3.67 -12.29
CA TRP A 13 -1.10 -3.27 -13.70
C TRP A 13 -0.08 -2.21 -14.10
N ALA A 14 0.04 -1.13 -13.31
CA ALA A 14 0.97 -0.05 -13.65
C ALA A 14 2.42 -0.55 -13.69
N ILE A 15 2.83 -1.37 -12.72
CA ILE A 15 4.18 -1.94 -12.68
C ILE A 15 4.45 -2.79 -13.93
N ARG A 16 3.48 -3.63 -14.32
CA ARG A 16 3.58 -4.47 -15.53
C ARG A 16 3.66 -3.61 -16.80
N TYR A 17 2.79 -2.61 -16.92
CA TYR A 17 2.81 -1.67 -18.03
C TYR A 17 4.17 -0.98 -18.17
N PHE A 18 4.72 -0.45 -17.07
CA PHE A 18 6.04 0.19 -17.05
C PHE A 18 7.16 -0.81 -17.37
N ALA A 19 7.07 -2.06 -16.92
CA ALA A 19 8.03 -3.11 -17.24
C ALA A 19 8.06 -3.49 -18.73
N GLU A 20 6.96 -3.30 -19.45
CA GLU A 20 6.88 -3.48 -20.90
C GLU A 20 7.42 -2.28 -21.69
N GLN A 21 7.57 -1.11 -21.04
CA GLN A 21 8.17 0.05 -21.68
C GLN A 21 9.70 -0.04 -21.65
N ALA A 22 10.36 0.59 -22.62
CA ALA A 22 11.82 0.60 -22.76
C ALA A 22 12.53 1.54 -21.75
N PHE A 23 12.24 1.41 -20.46
CA PHE A 23 12.96 2.13 -19.41
C PHE A 23 14.37 1.56 -19.19
N PRO A 24 15.38 2.40 -18.88
CA PRO A 24 16.76 1.93 -18.67
C PRO A 24 16.96 0.93 -17.51
N VAL A 25 16.09 0.98 -16.51
CA VAL A 25 16.00 0.02 -15.39
C VAL A 25 14.77 0.38 -14.55
N ILE A 26 14.08 -0.61 -13.98
CA ILE A 26 12.97 -0.38 -13.05
C ILE A 26 13.26 -1.08 -11.73
N PHE A 27 13.03 -0.37 -10.63
CA PHE A 27 13.12 -0.90 -9.28
C PHE A 27 11.73 -0.94 -8.65
N VAL A 28 11.36 -2.10 -8.09
CA VAL A 28 10.08 -2.28 -7.40
C VAL A 28 10.35 -2.76 -5.98
N ALA A 29 10.01 -1.93 -5.00
CA ALA A 29 10.04 -2.31 -3.59
C ALA A 29 8.69 -2.91 -3.18
N HIS A 30 8.68 -4.20 -2.86
CA HIS A 30 7.50 -4.91 -2.38
C HIS A 30 7.65 -5.20 -0.88
N PHE A 31 6.62 -4.88 -0.09
CA PHE A 31 6.55 -5.20 1.34
C PHE A 31 5.29 -6.00 1.67
N TYR A 32 5.42 -6.98 2.57
CA TYR A 32 4.33 -7.89 2.96
C TYR A 32 3.58 -7.47 4.24
N ALA A 33 3.97 -6.31 4.82
CA ALA A 33 3.42 -5.85 6.08
C ALA A 33 1.89 -5.69 6.07
N LYS A 34 1.33 -5.16 4.98
CA LYS A 34 -0.09 -4.78 4.92
C LYS A 34 -0.99 -5.82 4.24
N ASN A 35 -0.47 -6.55 3.25
CA ASN A 35 -1.23 -7.56 2.50
C ASN A 35 -1.22 -8.94 3.18
N MET A 36 -0.20 -9.26 3.99
CA MET A 36 -0.14 -10.52 4.77
C MET A 36 -0.16 -10.28 6.29
N GLY A 37 -0.31 -9.03 6.74
CA GLY A 37 -0.31 -8.69 8.16
C GLY A 37 1.06 -8.84 8.85
N LEU A 38 2.14 -9.04 8.10
CA LEU A 38 3.50 -9.27 8.59
C LEU A 38 4.22 -7.96 9.00
N TYR A 39 3.56 -7.10 9.78
CA TYR A 39 4.06 -5.77 10.13
C TYR A 39 5.39 -5.80 10.88
N GLY A 40 5.47 -6.64 11.92
CA GLY A 40 6.65 -6.79 12.78
C GLY A 40 7.78 -7.61 12.16
N GLU A 41 7.47 -8.45 11.17
CA GLU A 41 8.42 -9.40 10.58
C GLU A 41 9.35 -8.80 9.54
N ARG A 42 9.10 -7.55 9.14
CA ARG A 42 9.97 -6.78 8.22
C ARG A 42 10.24 -7.48 6.89
N VAL A 43 9.23 -8.18 6.36
CA VAL A 43 9.34 -8.97 5.13
C VAL A 43 9.05 -8.10 3.91
N GLY A 44 9.95 -8.20 2.93
CA GLY A 44 9.82 -7.55 1.63
C GLY A 44 10.88 -8.04 0.66
N CYS A 45 10.79 -7.57 -0.57
CA CYS A 45 11.75 -7.85 -1.63
C CYS A 45 11.90 -6.63 -2.54
N ILE A 46 13.08 -6.53 -3.15
CA ILE A 46 13.35 -5.58 -4.23
C ILE A 46 13.41 -6.40 -5.52
N HIS A 47 12.55 -6.04 -6.47
CA HIS A 47 12.64 -6.55 -7.84
C HIS A 47 13.35 -5.51 -8.69
N VAL A 48 14.22 -5.97 -9.59
CA VAL A 48 14.88 -5.12 -10.57
C VAL A 48 14.57 -5.67 -11.95
N VAL A 49 13.96 -4.86 -12.80
CA VAL A 49 13.73 -5.17 -14.21
C VAL A 49 14.86 -4.52 -14.99
N PRO A 50 15.83 -5.31 -15.49
CA PRO A 50 16.94 -4.78 -16.24
C PRO A 50 16.52 -4.43 -17.69
N TYR A 51 17.23 -3.48 -18.31
CA TYR A 51 17.06 -3.16 -19.72
C TYR A 51 17.53 -4.29 -20.64
N ASP A 52 18.63 -4.97 -20.27
CA ASP A 52 19.21 -6.05 -21.05
C ASP A 52 19.86 -7.14 -20.18
N ALA A 53 20.29 -8.23 -20.84
CA ALA A 53 20.94 -9.36 -20.19
C ALA A 53 22.30 -9.01 -19.55
N ASN A 54 23.03 -8.02 -20.08
CA ASN A 54 24.31 -7.61 -19.51
C ASN A 54 24.10 -6.94 -18.15
N GLN A 55 23.12 -6.03 -18.08
CA GLN A 55 22.73 -5.38 -16.84
C GLN A 55 22.20 -6.40 -15.83
N ALA A 56 21.37 -7.35 -16.28
CA ALA A 56 20.83 -8.44 -15.45
C ALA A 56 21.93 -9.24 -14.72
N GLN A 57 23.05 -9.50 -15.38
CA GLN A 57 24.19 -10.23 -14.80
C GLN A 57 24.93 -9.42 -13.71
N ARG A 58 24.99 -8.09 -13.85
CA ARG A 58 25.77 -7.22 -12.95
C ARG A 58 25.01 -6.87 -11.67
N ILE A 59 23.69 -6.68 -11.75
CA ILE A 59 22.81 -6.24 -10.64
C ILE A 59 22.97 -7.10 -9.37
N PRO A 60 22.93 -8.45 -9.41
CA PRO A 60 22.96 -9.27 -8.19
C PRO A 60 24.21 -9.05 -7.34
N SER A 61 25.36 -8.82 -7.97
CA SER A 61 26.62 -8.55 -7.25
C SER A 61 26.55 -7.26 -6.43
N GLN A 62 25.97 -6.20 -7.00
CA GLN A 62 25.84 -4.89 -6.36
C GLN A 62 24.82 -4.95 -5.23
N LEU A 63 23.68 -5.60 -5.44
CA LEU A 63 22.65 -5.77 -4.41
C LEU A 63 23.17 -6.59 -3.22
N LYS A 64 23.90 -7.69 -3.47
CA LYS A 64 24.53 -8.49 -2.39
C LYS A 64 25.53 -7.67 -1.59
N ARG A 65 26.28 -6.77 -2.23
CA ARG A 65 27.24 -5.89 -1.55
C ARG A 65 26.52 -4.89 -0.65
N LEU A 66 25.47 -4.22 -1.16
CA LEU A 66 24.65 -3.29 -0.36
C LEU A 66 23.97 -4.00 0.81
N GLN A 67 23.34 -5.16 0.56
CA GLN A 67 22.69 -5.95 1.59
C GLN A 67 23.65 -6.27 2.73
N ARG A 68 24.87 -6.75 2.44
CA ARG A 68 25.86 -7.12 3.46
C ARG A 68 26.28 -5.97 4.36
N VAL A 69 26.24 -4.73 3.86
CA VAL A 69 26.62 -3.54 4.63
C VAL A 69 25.44 -3.04 5.47
N GLU A 70 24.24 -3.08 4.92
CA GLU A 70 23.07 -2.42 5.53
C GLU A 70 22.23 -3.35 6.42
N ILE A 71 22.00 -4.60 6.00
CA ILE A 71 20.96 -5.44 6.60
C ILE A 71 21.28 -6.95 6.62
N THR A 72 20.86 -7.61 7.70
CA THR A 72 20.67 -9.07 7.71
C THR A 72 19.17 -9.36 7.75
N PRO A 73 18.55 -9.85 6.65
CA PRO A 73 17.10 -9.99 6.60
C PRO A 73 16.60 -11.11 7.52
N PRO A 74 15.53 -10.89 8.29
CA PRO A 74 14.95 -11.93 9.15
C PRO A 74 14.33 -13.06 8.30
N SER A 75 14.56 -14.30 8.72
CA SER A 75 14.14 -15.48 7.93
C SER A 75 12.72 -15.94 8.22
N PHE A 76 12.17 -15.68 9.41
CA PHE A 76 10.88 -16.23 9.83
C PHE A 76 9.73 -15.75 8.95
N GLY A 77 9.48 -14.45 8.89
CA GLY A 77 8.38 -13.94 8.07
C GLY A 77 8.55 -14.22 6.57
N ALA A 78 9.79 -14.31 6.07
CA ALA A 78 10.05 -14.72 4.69
C ALA A 78 9.61 -16.17 4.44
N ARG A 79 9.84 -17.08 5.40
CA ARG A 79 9.32 -18.45 5.32
C ARG A 79 7.80 -18.51 5.37
N VAL A 80 7.16 -17.71 6.22
CA VAL A 80 5.69 -17.63 6.29
C VAL A 80 5.11 -17.17 4.95
N ALA A 81 5.65 -16.08 4.38
CA ALA A 81 5.23 -15.60 3.08
C ALA A 81 5.46 -16.64 1.98
N ALA A 82 6.60 -17.35 2.00
CA ALA A 82 6.90 -18.41 1.05
C ALA A 82 5.90 -19.58 1.15
N ILE A 83 5.52 -20.01 2.36
CA ILE A 83 4.52 -21.08 2.55
C ILE A 83 3.17 -20.67 1.94
N ILE A 84 2.70 -19.45 2.24
CA ILE A 84 1.42 -18.95 1.71
C ILE A 84 1.44 -18.84 0.19
N LEU A 85 2.54 -18.35 -0.40
CA LEU A 85 2.63 -18.11 -1.85
C LEU A 85 2.85 -19.38 -2.68
N ASN A 86 3.44 -20.44 -2.10
CA ASN A 86 3.76 -21.67 -2.83
C ASN A 86 2.75 -22.80 -2.61
N ASP A 87 1.85 -22.67 -1.63
CA ASP A 87 0.74 -23.61 -1.43
C ASP A 87 -0.54 -23.08 -2.09
N ALA A 88 -1.13 -23.86 -3.00
CA ALA A 88 -2.27 -23.41 -3.80
C ALA A 88 -3.52 -23.11 -2.95
N LEU A 89 -3.76 -23.87 -1.87
CA LEU A 89 -4.92 -23.67 -0.99
C LEU A 89 -4.72 -22.40 -0.16
N LEU A 90 -3.54 -22.24 0.43
CA LEU A 90 -3.20 -21.05 1.22
C LEU A 90 -3.17 -19.78 0.35
N TYR A 91 -2.68 -19.88 -0.87
CA TYR A 91 -2.67 -18.76 -1.81
C TYR A 91 -4.10 -18.30 -2.15
N GLN A 92 -5.00 -19.24 -2.45
CA GLN A 92 -6.40 -18.92 -2.72
C GLN A 92 -7.10 -18.33 -1.50
N GLN A 93 -6.86 -18.88 -0.31
CA GLN A 93 -7.41 -18.32 0.92
C GLN A 93 -6.88 -16.90 1.17
N TRP A 94 -5.59 -16.66 0.96
CA TRP A 94 -5.00 -15.34 1.07
C TRP A 94 -5.64 -14.33 0.10
N LEU A 95 -5.91 -14.70 -1.15
CA LEU A 95 -6.61 -13.83 -2.09
C LEU A 95 -8.03 -13.47 -1.62
N GLN A 96 -8.76 -14.43 -1.03
CA GLN A 96 -10.08 -14.18 -0.46
C GLN A 96 -10.02 -13.24 0.75
N ASP A 97 -9.05 -13.43 1.65
CA ASP A 97 -8.84 -12.57 2.82
C ASP A 97 -8.53 -11.13 2.38
N LEU A 98 -7.71 -10.96 1.34
CA LEU A 98 -7.42 -9.65 0.76
C LEU A 98 -8.67 -8.96 0.22
N ARG A 99 -9.53 -9.73 -0.47
CA ARG A 99 -10.78 -9.19 -0.99
C ARG A 99 -11.72 -8.76 0.13
N MET A 100 -11.88 -9.59 1.16
CA MET A 100 -12.68 -9.27 2.34
C MET A 100 -12.19 -7.98 3.04
N LEU A 101 -10.87 -7.82 3.18
CA LEU A 101 -10.28 -6.61 3.76
C LEU A 101 -10.59 -5.36 2.93
N PHE A 102 -10.52 -5.47 1.60
CA PHE A 102 -10.88 -4.38 0.70
C PHE A 102 -12.36 -4.02 0.81
N ASP A 103 -13.25 -5.01 0.72
CA ASP A 103 -14.70 -4.80 0.78
C ASP A 103 -15.10 -4.14 2.10
N ARG A 104 -14.50 -4.55 3.23
CA ARG A 104 -14.73 -3.92 4.53
C ARG A 104 -14.30 -2.44 4.56
N ILE A 105 -13.15 -2.10 3.99
CA ILE A 105 -12.68 -0.69 3.93
C ILE A 105 -13.61 0.14 3.05
N SER A 106 -14.05 -0.41 1.92
CA SER A 106 -14.99 0.24 1.00
C SER A 106 -16.33 0.53 1.68
N ASP A 107 -16.89 -0.46 2.37
CA ASP A 107 -18.14 -0.32 3.14
C ASP A 107 -18.03 0.73 4.25
N MET A 108 -16.92 0.74 5.01
CA MET A 108 -16.71 1.77 6.04
C MET A 108 -16.64 3.18 5.46
N ARG A 109 -16.03 3.37 4.28
CA ARG A 109 -16.01 4.67 3.59
C ARG A 109 -17.38 5.09 3.12
N PHE A 110 -18.14 4.16 2.55
CA PHE A 110 -19.50 4.40 2.10
C PHE A 110 -20.41 4.82 3.27
N ARG A 111 -20.38 4.07 4.37
CA ARG A 111 -21.16 4.39 5.58
C ARG A 111 -20.76 5.73 6.17
N LEU A 112 -19.45 6.02 6.26
CA LEU A 112 -18.99 7.32 6.76
C LEU A 112 -19.52 8.48 5.91
N ARG A 113 -19.44 8.36 4.58
CA ARG A 113 -19.99 9.36 3.66
C ARG A 113 -21.49 9.55 3.87
N GLN A 114 -22.26 8.47 3.90
CA GLN A 114 -23.71 8.51 4.10
C GLN A 114 -24.07 9.19 5.43
N GLN A 115 -23.35 8.86 6.51
CA GLN A 115 -23.61 9.47 7.81
C GLN A 115 -23.27 10.96 7.82
N LEU A 116 -22.20 11.39 7.14
CA LEU A 116 -21.87 12.81 7.02
C LEU A 116 -22.92 13.56 6.19
N GLU A 117 -23.23 13.07 4.99
CA GLU A 117 -24.20 13.70 4.07
C GLU A 117 -25.64 13.74 4.64
N SER A 118 -25.99 12.84 5.57
CA SER A 118 -27.27 12.90 6.28
C SER A 118 -27.38 14.05 7.30
N LYS A 119 -26.25 14.66 7.68
CA LYS A 119 -26.22 15.83 8.58
C LYS A 119 -26.33 17.11 7.75
N GLN A 120 -27.29 17.97 8.12
CA GLN A 120 -27.52 19.26 7.45
C GLN A 120 -26.27 20.16 7.46
N GLY A 121 -26.04 20.88 6.36
CA GLY A 121 -24.97 21.87 6.25
C GLY A 121 -23.56 21.29 6.04
N THR A 122 -23.41 19.97 5.93
CA THR A 122 -22.13 19.36 5.56
C THR A 122 -22.08 19.28 4.03
N GLY A 123 -20.99 19.76 3.42
CA GLY A 123 -20.85 19.78 1.96
C GLY A 123 -20.80 18.39 1.31
N THR A 124 -20.32 18.31 0.07
CA THR A 124 -20.17 17.01 -0.62
C THR A 124 -18.99 16.21 -0.06
N TRP A 125 -19.19 14.92 0.23
CA TRP A 125 -18.15 14.02 0.77
C TRP A 125 -17.76 12.89 -0.20
N LYS A 126 -18.00 13.09 -1.50
CA LYS A 126 -17.74 12.11 -2.56
C LYS A 126 -16.28 11.61 -2.59
N HIS A 127 -15.32 12.47 -2.24
CA HIS A 127 -13.90 12.12 -2.17
C HIS A 127 -13.60 10.97 -1.19
N LEU A 128 -14.45 10.71 -0.20
CA LEU A 128 -14.27 9.59 0.72
C LEU A 128 -14.42 8.23 0.03
N THR A 129 -15.29 8.15 -0.98
CA THR A 129 -15.57 6.93 -1.77
C THR A 129 -14.73 6.85 -3.04
N ASP A 130 -14.33 7.98 -3.62
CA ASP A 130 -13.50 7.99 -4.85
C ASP A 130 -12.04 7.61 -4.57
N GLN A 131 -11.55 7.87 -3.34
CA GLN A 131 -10.20 7.51 -2.93
C GLN A 131 -10.07 6.01 -2.64
N LYS A 132 -8.99 5.39 -3.15
CA LYS A 132 -8.66 3.98 -2.89
C LYS A 132 -7.62 3.81 -1.77
N GLY A 133 -7.58 2.61 -1.19
CA GLY A 133 -6.60 2.22 -0.16
C GLY A 133 -7.04 2.48 1.29
N LYS A 134 -6.14 2.23 2.25
CA LYS A 134 -6.46 2.28 3.70
C LYS A 134 -6.80 3.68 4.22
N PHE A 135 -6.14 4.68 3.65
CA PHE A 135 -6.14 6.04 4.18
C PHE A 135 -6.97 6.94 3.31
N CYS A 136 -7.61 7.92 3.93
CA CYS A 136 -8.38 8.93 3.24
C CYS A 136 -7.86 10.30 3.64
N PHE A 137 -7.67 11.17 2.66
CA PHE A 137 -7.61 12.61 2.91
C PHE A 137 -9.04 13.08 3.17
N SER A 138 -9.30 13.55 4.39
CA SER A 138 -10.65 13.94 4.81
C SER A 138 -11.06 15.30 4.24
N GLY A 139 -10.10 16.14 3.86
CA GLY A 139 -10.36 17.52 3.42
C GLY A 139 -10.60 18.51 4.58
N LEU A 140 -10.48 18.04 5.82
CA LEU A 140 -10.59 18.90 7.01
C LEU A 140 -9.39 19.82 7.14
N ASN A 141 -9.63 21.07 7.51
CA ASN A 141 -8.56 22.03 7.78
C ASN A 141 -7.85 21.74 9.13
N HIS A 142 -6.71 22.38 9.34
CA HIS A 142 -5.89 22.14 10.53
C HIS A 142 -6.63 22.36 11.85
N GLN A 143 -7.46 23.41 11.92
CA GLN A 143 -8.23 23.74 13.12
C GLN A 143 -9.28 22.65 13.43
N GLN A 144 -9.98 22.16 12.41
CA GLN A 144 -10.95 21.06 12.55
C GLN A 144 -10.27 19.78 13.01
N VAL A 145 -9.12 19.42 12.43
CA VAL A 145 -8.33 18.24 12.83
C VAL A 145 -7.85 18.38 14.28
N LYS A 146 -7.42 19.57 14.69
CA LYS A 146 -7.00 19.84 16.08
C LYS A 146 -8.16 19.61 17.06
N THR A 147 -9.33 20.20 16.79
CA THR A 147 -10.52 20.02 17.65
C THR A 147 -10.92 18.54 17.75
N LEU A 148 -10.91 17.80 16.65
CA LEU A 148 -11.21 16.37 16.64
C LEU A 148 -10.23 15.57 17.50
N ARG A 149 -8.93 15.87 17.40
CA ARG A 149 -7.86 15.22 18.17
C ARG A 149 -7.93 15.46 19.66
N GLU A 150 -8.29 16.67 20.06
CA GLU A 150 -8.33 17.05 21.48
C GLU A 150 -9.55 16.48 22.21
N ARG A 151 -10.64 16.18 21.49
CA ARG A 151 -11.93 15.87 22.12
C ARG A 151 -12.55 14.52 21.78
N PHE A 152 -12.24 13.95 20.62
CA PHE A 152 -13.07 12.85 20.08
C PHE A 152 -12.28 11.68 19.51
N ILE A 153 -11.32 11.92 18.61
CA ILE A 153 -10.69 10.85 17.81
C ILE A 153 -9.20 11.08 17.60
N TYR A 154 -8.41 10.00 17.60
CA TYR A 154 -7.00 10.07 17.25
C TYR A 154 -6.81 10.04 15.73
N THR A 155 -6.16 11.07 15.20
CA THR A 155 -5.89 11.21 13.77
C THR A 155 -4.49 11.78 13.55
N PRO A 156 -3.84 11.56 12.39
CA PRO A 156 -2.60 12.26 12.04
C PRO A 156 -2.79 13.78 12.05
N ARG A 157 -1.73 14.55 12.37
CA ARG A 157 -1.81 16.03 12.38
C ARG A 157 -2.20 16.60 11.01
N GLN A 158 -1.83 15.90 9.95
CA GLN A 158 -2.20 16.20 8.58
C GLN A 158 -3.25 15.18 8.14
N MET A 159 -4.52 15.56 8.26
CA MET A 159 -5.65 14.73 7.82
C MET A 159 -6.36 15.33 6.58
N GLY A 160 -6.00 16.55 6.16
CA GLY A 160 -6.60 17.22 5.00
C GLY A 160 -5.59 18.06 4.21
N ALA A 161 -5.80 18.04 2.88
CA ALA A 161 -5.04 18.63 1.78
C ALA A 161 -3.55 18.28 1.73
N LEU A 162 -3.06 17.95 0.52
CA LEU A 162 -1.65 18.11 0.21
C LEU A 162 -1.31 19.57 0.51
N VAL A 163 -0.45 19.81 1.50
CA VAL A 163 0.19 21.13 1.63
C VAL A 163 0.81 21.40 0.26
N PRO A 164 0.54 22.53 -0.42
CA PRO A 164 1.31 22.87 -1.59
C PRO A 164 2.76 22.87 -1.13
N LEU A 165 3.59 22.02 -1.74
CA LEU A 165 5.03 22.09 -1.53
C LEU A 165 5.40 23.56 -1.70
N ALA A 166 5.81 24.19 -0.60
CA ALA A 166 6.25 25.57 -0.64
C ALA A 166 7.35 25.63 -1.71
N GLN A 167 7.12 26.46 -2.73
CA GLN A 167 8.14 26.87 -3.68
C GLN A 167 9.24 27.62 -2.94
#